data_AF-A0AAD5WGG6-F1
#
_entry.id   AF-A0AAD5WGG6-F1
#
_cell.length_a   1.000
_cell.length_b   1.000
_cell.length_c   1.000
_cell.angle_alpha   90.00
_cell.angle_beta   90.00
_cell.angle_gamma   90.00
#
_symmetry.space_group_name_H-M   'P 1'
#
loop_
_entity.id
_entity.type
_entity.pdbx_description
1 polymer ?
#
loop_
_entity_poly.entity_id
_entity_poly.type
_entity_poly.pdbx_seq_one_letter_code
_entity_poly.pdbx_strand_id
1 'polypeptide(L)'
;MSSIKKKCQIVHVENTLDNFLSNHNWQIKDDPTEDYELLVEGLKKCIDFAPVTQPRRTDRISYTMKELLKKQRKPKLDPNAKHLERVLSSASCRRAMQKNLHQYRQKELLEATRESSNLKKSRWNLCDYSISL
;
A
#
# COMPACT_ATOMS: atom_id res chain seq x y z
N MET A 1 7.28 16.62 14.65
CA MET A 1 8.56 15.98 14.26
C MET A 1 8.43 14.78 13.30
N SER A 2 7.22 14.20 13.05
CA SER A 2 7.03 13.04 12.17
C SER A 2 6.90 13.37 10.67
N SER A 3 6.27 14.50 10.29
CA SER A 3 6.13 14.92 8.88
C SER A 3 7.45 15.25 8.20
N ILE A 4 8.44 15.72 8.95
CA ILE A 4 9.76 16.08 8.42
C ILE A 4 10.51 14.80 7.98
N LYS A 5 10.43 13.72 8.78
CA LYS A 5 11.03 12.42 8.44
C LYS A 5 10.42 11.78 7.19
N LYS A 6 9.09 11.82 7.04
CA LYS A 6 8.42 11.29 5.84
C LYS A 6 8.78 12.08 4.58
N LYS A 7 8.85 13.42 4.67
CA LYS A 7 9.23 14.28 3.54
C LYS A 7 10.70 14.09 3.14
N CYS A 8 11.61 14.00 4.10
CA CYS A 8 13.02 13.69 3.83
C CYS A 8 13.23 12.32 3.19
N GLN A 9 12.43 11.30 3.54
CA GLN A 9 12.56 9.97 2.95
C GLN A 9 12.05 9.87 1.51
N ILE A 10 10.93 10.53 1.17
CA ILE A 10 10.43 10.57 -0.22
C ILE A 10 11.45 11.29 -1.11
N VAL A 11 11.97 12.42 -0.65
CA VAL A 11 13.04 13.17 -1.32
C VAL A 11 14.29 12.29 -1.49
N HIS A 12 14.59 11.39 -0.54
CA HIS A 12 15.73 10.50 -0.65
C HIS A 12 15.55 9.42 -1.73
N VAL A 13 14.35 8.84 -1.88
CA VAL A 13 14.06 7.82 -2.90
C VAL A 13 14.05 8.44 -4.30
N GLU A 14 13.41 9.60 -4.46
CA GLU A 14 13.41 10.35 -5.71
C GLU A 14 14.85 10.71 -6.13
N ASN A 15 15.64 11.26 -5.21
CA ASN A 15 17.05 11.55 -5.49
C ASN A 15 17.88 10.30 -5.81
N THR A 16 17.54 9.14 -5.24
CA THR A 16 18.25 7.88 -5.51
C THR A 16 17.94 7.35 -6.91
N LEU A 17 16.66 7.41 -7.31
CA LEU A 17 16.25 7.04 -8.65
C LEU A 17 16.83 8.01 -9.68
N ASP A 18 16.77 9.31 -9.42
CA ASP A 18 17.28 10.34 -10.32
C ASP A 18 18.81 10.25 -10.48
N ASN A 19 19.53 9.96 -9.39
CA ASN A 19 20.97 9.70 -9.42
C ASN A 19 21.31 8.38 -10.13
N PHE A 20 20.48 7.33 -10.02
CA PHE A 20 20.65 6.10 -10.78
C PHE A 20 20.45 6.36 -12.28
N LEU A 21 19.37 7.06 -12.65
CA LEU A 21 19.08 7.43 -14.03
C LEU A 21 20.15 8.36 -14.62
N SER A 22 20.69 9.30 -13.84
CA SER A 22 21.67 10.28 -14.33
C SER A 22 23.09 9.72 -14.45
N ASN A 23 23.48 8.78 -13.58
CA ASN A 23 24.83 8.19 -13.61
C ASN A 23 24.94 6.94 -14.47
N HIS A 24 23.84 6.44 -15.04
CA HIS A 24 23.88 5.29 -15.91
C HIS A 24 24.14 5.73 -17.35
N ASN A 25 25.13 5.08 -17.99
CA ASN A 25 25.39 5.25 -19.41
C ASN A 25 24.35 4.44 -20.20
N TRP A 26 23.15 5.01 -20.35
CA TRP A 26 22.08 4.46 -21.19
C TRP A 26 22.57 4.34 -22.62
N GLN A 27 23.03 3.14 -22.97
CA GLN A 27 23.40 2.81 -24.34
C GLN A 27 22.17 2.25 -25.01
N ILE A 28 21.88 2.73 -26.22
CA ILE A 28 20.83 2.11 -27.04
C ILE A 28 21.40 0.77 -27.49
N LYS A 29 20.92 -0.32 -26.91
CA LYS A 29 21.33 -1.68 -27.30
C LYS A 29 20.42 -2.23 -28.40
N ASP A 30 20.98 -3.14 -29.20
CA ASP A 30 20.24 -3.82 -30.27
C ASP A 30 19.17 -4.78 -29.71
N ASP A 31 19.40 -5.34 -28.51
CA ASP A 31 18.39 -6.09 -27.76
C ASP A 31 17.75 -5.20 -26.67
N PRO A 32 16.47 -4.80 -26.84
CA PRO A 32 15.76 -3.97 -25.87
C PRO A 32 15.51 -4.67 -24.52
N THR A 33 15.73 -5.98 -24.44
CA THR A 33 15.56 -6.77 -23.21
C THR A 33 16.67 -6.49 -22.20
N GLU A 34 17.91 -6.24 -22.66
CA GLU A 34 19.05 -5.98 -21.78
C GLU A 34 18.91 -4.65 -21.02
N ASP A 35 18.37 -3.62 -21.66
CA ASP A 35 18.11 -2.32 -21.03
C ASP A 35 16.98 -2.40 -19.99
N TYR A 36 16.02 -3.30 -20.22
CA TYR A 36 14.92 -3.54 -19.29
C TYR A 36 15.38 -4.22 -17.99
N GLU A 37 16.34 -5.16 -18.07
CA GLU A 37 16.89 -5.83 -16.87
C GLU A 37 17.61 -4.84 -15.94
N LEU A 38 18.39 -3.92 -16.51
CA LEU A 38 19.10 -2.87 -15.77
C LEU A 38 18.13 -1.89 -15.10
N LEU A 39 17.07 -1.50 -15.80
CA LEU A 39 16.00 -0.68 -15.23
C LEU A 39 15.32 -1.39 -14.05
N VAL A 40 15.01 -2.69 -14.20
CA VAL A 40 14.43 -3.51 -13.13
C VAL A 40 15.36 -3.61 -11.93
N GLU A 41 16.67 -3.72 -12.13
CA GLU A 41 17.66 -3.73 -11.06
C GLU A 41 17.72 -2.38 -10.31
N GLY A 42 17.71 -1.26 -11.03
CA GLY A 42 17.65 0.08 -10.45
C GLY A 42 16.39 0.29 -9.62
N LEU A 43 15.24 -0.17 -10.12
CA LEU A 43 13.96 -0.11 -9.41
C LEU A 43 13.98 -0.99 -8.14
N LYS A 44 14.58 -2.18 -8.19
CA LYS A 44 14.75 -3.04 -7.00
C LYS A 44 15.59 -2.36 -5.93
N LYS A 45 16.72 -1.75 -6.30
CA LYS A 45 17.54 -0.94 -5.38
C LYS A 45 16.73 0.20 -4.77
N CYS A 46 15.93 0.91 -5.57
CA CYS A 46 15.05 1.97 -5.06
C CYS A 46 13.99 1.45 -4.08
N ILE A 47 13.48 0.22 -4.26
CA ILE A 47 12.55 -0.42 -3.32
C ILE A 47 13.22 -0.71 -1.97
N ASP A 48 14.50 -1.08 -1.96
CA ASP A 48 15.26 -1.33 -0.72
C ASP A 48 15.51 -0.04 0.07
N PHE A 49 15.67 1.10 -0.62
CA PHE A 49 15.79 2.42 0.01
C PHE A 49 14.45 3.09 0.29
N ALA A 50 13.39 2.66 -0.38
CA ALA A 50 12.05 3.12 -0.09
C ALA A 50 11.74 2.73 1.36
N PRO A 51 11.34 3.70 2.22
CA PRO A 51 10.88 3.32 3.54
C PRO A 51 9.76 2.31 3.31
N VAL A 52 9.92 1.09 3.82
CA VAL A 52 8.80 0.16 3.97
C VAL A 52 7.74 1.00 4.65
N THR A 53 6.71 1.42 3.89
CA THR A 53 5.56 2.13 4.45
C THR A 53 5.20 1.27 5.63
N GLN A 54 5.42 1.81 6.86
CA GLN A 54 5.30 1.07 8.12
C GLN A 54 4.28 -0.03 7.93
N PRO A 55 4.61 -1.32 8.18
CA PRO A 55 3.77 -2.45 7.79
C PRO A 55 2.33 -2.06 8.06
N ARG A 56 1.59 -1.68 6.99
CA ARG A 56 0.38 -0.83 7.13
C ARG A 56 -0.47 -1.49 8.17
N ARG A 57 -0.54 -0.89 9.38
CA ARG A 57 -1.03 -1.52 10.62
C ARG A 57 -1.93 -2.71 10.30
N THR A 58 -1.34 -3.90 10.17
CA THR A 58 -2.09 -5.07 9.69
C THR A 58 -3.09 -5.54 10.74
N ASP A 59 -2.93 -5.04 11.97
CA ASP A 59 -3.85 -5.01 13.10
C ASP A 59 -5.20 -4.36 12.78
N ARG A 60 -5.29 -3.46 11.79
CA ARG A 60 -6.55 -2.79 11.39
C ARG A 60 -7.49 -3.69 10.61
N ILE A 61 -6.91 -4.61 9.86
CA ILE A 61 -7.65 -5.54 9.03
C ILE A 61 -7.86 -6.79 9.87
N SER A 62 -9.12 -7.10 10.17
CA SER A 62 -9.41 -8.30 10.96
C SER A 62 -8.85 -9.56 10.30
N TYR A 63 -8.56 -10.57 11.11
CA TYR A 63 -8.16 -11.89 10.61
C TYR A 63 -9.13 -12.42 9.54
N THR A 64 -10.43 -12.29 9.78
CA THR A 64 -11.49 -12.69 8.85
C THR A 64 -11.41 -11.97 7.50
N MET A 65 -11.03 -10.69 7.50
CA MET A 65 -10.85 -9.92 6.26
C MET A 65 -9.59 -10.35 5.52
N LYS A 66 -8.48 -10.62 6.22
CA LYS A 66 -7.26 -11.18 5.61
C LYS A 66 -7.55 -12.50 4.90
N GLU A 67 -8.33 -13.37 5.52
CA GLU A 67 -8.76 -14.64 4.92
C GLU A 67 -9.67 -14.44 3.70
N LEU A 68 -10.60 -13.48 3.76
CA LEU A 68 -11.44 -13.12 2.61
C LEU A 68 -10.59 -12.62 1.43
N LEU A 69 -9.60 -11.77 1.69
CA LEU A 69 -8.67 -11.28 0.66
C LEU A 69 -7.86 -12.41 0.03
N LYS A 70 -7.38 -13.37 0.83
CA LYS A 70 -6.67 -14.56 0.31
C LYS A 70 -7.57 -15.42 -0.57
N LYS A 71 -8.82 -15.68 -0.14
CA LYS A 71 -9.80 -16.44 -0.94
C LYS A 71 -10.12 -15.74 -2.26
N GLN A 72 -10.22 -14.41 -2.25
CA GLN A 72 -10.49 -13.59 -3.45
C GLN A 72 -9.34 -13.54 -4.46
N ARG A 73 -8.09 -13.80 -4.05
CA ARG A 73 -6.96 -13.87 -4.99
C ARG A 73 -7.09 -15.03 -5.97
N LYS A 74 -7.72 -16.14 -5.58
CA LYS A 74 -7.88 -17.34 -6.41
C LYS A 74 -8.67 -17.07 -7.71
N PRO A 75 -9.91 -16.54 -7.69
CA PRO A 75 -10.65 -16.26 -8.92
C PRO A 75 -10.11 -15.07 -9.72
N LYS A 76 -9.32 -14.18 -9.11
CA LYS A 76 -8.63 -13.09 -9.83
C LYS A 76 -7.48 -13.59 -10.71
N LEU A 77 -6.83 -14.66 -10.30
CA LEU A 77 -5.69 -15.26 -11.00
C LEU A 77 -6.09 -16.39 -11.93
N ASP A 78 -7.30 -16.95 -11.77
CA ASP A 78 -7.84 -17.96 -12.67
C ASP A 78 -8.17 -17.33 -14.03
N PRO A 79 -7.46 -17.70 -15.12
CA PRO A 79 -7.71 -17.18 -16.45
C PRO A 79 -9.09 -17.56 -17.01
N ASN A 80 -9.72 -18.63 -16.51
CA ASN A 80 -11.03 -19.12 -16.95
C ASN A 80 -12.21 -18.51 -16.19
N ALA A 81 -11.96 -17.75 -15.12
CA ALA A 81 -13.02 -17.09 -14.37
C ALA A 81 -13.75 -16.05 -15.22
N LYS A 82 -15.09 -16.09 -15.22
CA LYS A 82 -15.91 -15.17 -16.01
C LYS A 82 -15.71 -13.74 -15.51
N HIS A 83 -15.70 -12.78 -16.44
CA HIS A 83 -15.52 -11.36 -16.11
C HIS A 83 -16.52 -10.89 -15.04
N LEU A 84 -17.80 -11.27 -15.16
CA LEU A 84 -18.84 -10.93 -14.20
C LEU A 84 -18.56 -11.48 -12.79
N GLU A 85 -18.05 -12.70 -12.67
CA GLU A 85 -17.69 -13.31 -11.38
C GLU A 85 -16.55 -12.54 -10.71
N ARG A 86 -15.55 -12.11 -11.48
CA ARG A 86 -14.44 -11.27 -10.99
C ARG A 86 -14.93 -9.91 -10.51
N VAL A 87 -15.84 -9.28 -11.25
CA VAL A 87 -16.42 -7.97 -10.91
C VAL A 87 -17.28 -8.06 -9.65
N LEU A 88 -18.19 -9.04 -9.58
CA LEU A 88 -19.06 -9.26 -8.42
C LEU A 88 -18.25 -9.58 -7.16
N SER A 89 -17.26 -10.48 -7.28
CA SER A 89 -16.34 -10.80 -6.17
C SER A 89 -15.60 -9.56 -5.69
N SER A 90 -15.05 -8.78 -6.61
CA SER A 90 -14.33 -7.54 -6.28
C SER A 90 -15.24 -6.50 -5.62
N ALA A 91 -16.47 -6.33 -6.08
CA ALA A 91 -17.44 -5.41 -5.49
C ALA A 91 -17.83 -5.83 -4.07
N SER A 92 -18.08 -7.12 -3.87
CA SER A 92 -18.36 -7.69 -2.54
C SER A 92 -17.18 -7.48 -1.58
N CYS A 93 -15.95 -7.71 -2.06
CA CYS A 93 -14.72 -7.48 -1.30
C CYS A 93 -14.58 -6.03 -0.84
N ARG A 94 -14.80 -5.07 -1.76
CA ARG A 94 -14.74 -3.64 -1.44
C ARG A 94 -15.73 -3.26 -0.36
N ARG A 95 -16.99 -3.74 -0.46
CA ARG A 95 -18.02 -3.49 0.57
C ARG A 95 -17.64 -4.10 1.92
N ALA A 96 -17.14 -5.33 1.93
CA ALA A 96 -16.71 -5.99 3.15
C ALA A 96 -15.54 -5.23 3.81
N MET A 97 -14.57 -4.77 3.01
CA MET A 97 -13.43 -3.98 3.46
C MET A 97 -13.87 -2.65 4.08
N GLN A 98 -14.79 -1.93 3.43
CA GLN A 98 -15.35 -0.68 3.95
C GLN A 98 -16.01 -0.89 5.32
N LYS A 99 -16.83 -1.95 5.47
CA LYS A 99 -17.45 -2.29 6.76
C LYS A 99 -16.41 -2.61 7.84
N ASN A 100 -15.38 -3.37 7.50
CA ASN A 100 -14.32 -3.72 8.45
C ASN A 100 -13.57 -2.48 8.95
N LEU A 101 -13.20 -1.58 8.04
CA LEU A 101 -12.56 -0.31 8.38
C LEU A 101 -13.47 0.59 9.21
N HIS A 102 -14.77 0.60 8.92
CA HIS A 102 -15.75 1.33 9.71
C HIS A 102 -15.84 0.79 11.14
N GLN A 103 -15.92 -0.53 11.31
CA GLN A 103 -15.95 -1.17 12.63
C GLN A 103 -14.67 -0.90 13.42
N TYR A 104 -13.51 -0.98 12.76
CA TYR A 104 -12.23 -0.63 13.39
C TYR A 104 -12.22 0.84 13.86
N ARG A 105 -12.68 1.78 13.03
CA ARG A 105 -12.82 3.20 13.41
C ARG A 105 -13.70 3.39 14.63
N GLN A 106 -14.86 2.72 14.67
CA GLN A 106 -15.77 2.80 15.82
C GLN A 106 -15.12 2.24 17.10
N LYS A 107 -14.44 1.10 17.00
CA LYS A 107 -13.74 0.48 18.12
C LYS A 107 -12.65 1.39 18.69
N GLU A 108 -11.79 1.96 17.83
CA GLU A 108 -10.71 2.87 18.25
C GLU A 108 -11.25 4.15 18.91
N LEU A 109 -12.37 4.68 18.44
CA LEU A 109 -13.01 5.85 19.06
C LEU A 109 -13.59 5.51 20.44
N LEU A 110 -14.20 4.32 20.57
CA LEU A 110 -14.72 3.84 21.84
C LEU A 110 -13.60 3.62 22.87
N GLU A 111 -12.50 2.97 22.47
CA GLU A 111 -11.33 2.75 23.32
C GLU A 111 -10.68 4.08 23.72
N ALA A 112 -10.51 5.02 22.79
CA ALA A 112 -9.94 6.33 23.10
C ALA A 112 -10.79 7.13 24.11
N THR A 113 -12.12 7.01 24.00
CA THR A 113 -13.06 7.63 24.95
C THR A 113 -12.95 6.98 26.33
N ARG A 114 -12.86 5.65 26.38
CA ARG A 114 -12.73 4.86 27.62
C ARG A 114 -11.42 5.15 28.35
N GLU A 115 -10.33 5.28 27.61
CA GLU A 115 -9.00 5.53 28.17
C GLU A 115 -8.76 7.01 28.49
N SER A 116 -9.75 7.90 28.28
CA SER A 116 -9.60 9.35 28.33
C SER A 116 -8.36 9.84 27.56
N SER A 117 -8.00 9.09 26.51
CA SER A 117 -6.80 9.34 25.73
C SER A 117 -7.07 10.44 24.70
N ASN A 118 -6.00 11.05 24.19
CA ASN A 118 -6.13 12.25 23.36
C ASN A 118 -6.89 11.94 22.05
N LEU A 119 -8.16 12.33 21.98
CA LEU A 119 -9.05 12.20 20.82
C LEU A 119 -8.45 12.80 19.53
N LYS A 120 -7.61 13.83 19.62
CA LYS A 120 -6.91 14.38 18.45
C LYS A 120 -5.91 13.37 17.87
N LYS A 121 -5.20 12.63 18.72
CA LYS A 121 -4.25 11.57 18.32
C LYS A 121 -4.99 10.39 17.68
N SER A 122 -6.13 9.99 18.26
CA SER A 122 -7.00 8.95 17.67
C SER A 122 -7.55 9.38 16.32
N ARG A 123 -8.13 10.58 16.19
CA ARG A 123 -8.58 11.13 14.90
C ARG A 123 -7.47 11.17 13.85
N TRP A 124 -6.25 11.59 14.21
CA TRP A 124 -5.14 11.62 13.27
C TRP A 124 -4.77 10.21 12.75
N ASN A 125 -4.73 9.21 13.64
CA ASN A 125 -4.52 7.82 13.26
C ASN A 125 -5.61 7.28 12.30
N LEU A 126 -6.83 7.82 12.35
CA LEU A 126 -7.96 7.46 11.47
C LEU A 126 -7.99 8.27 10.16
N CYS A 127 -7.52 9.53 10.18
CA CYS A 127 -7.56 10.48 9.04
C CYS A 127 -6.51 10.24 7.95
N ASP A 128 -5.41 9.55 8.22
CA ASP A 128 -4.37 9.21 7.23
C ASP A 128 -4.91 8.38 6.02
N TYR A 129 -6.21 8.04 5.98
CA TYR A 129 -6.84 7.16 4.99
C TYR A 129 -8.17 7.68 4.45
N SER A 130 -8.45 9.00 4.50
CA SER A 130 -9.54 9.60 3.72
C SER A 130 -9.17 9.81 2.25
N ILE A 131 -8.24 9.02 1.70
CA ILE A 131 -8.03 8.96 0.26
C ILE A 131 -9.19 8.15 -0.30
N SER A 132 -10.05 8.85 -1.04
CA SER A 132 -11.18 8.29 -1.76
C SER A 132 -10.74 7.07 -2.58
N LEU A 133 -11.37 5.93 -2.27
CA LEU A 133 -11.30 4.69 -3.05
C LEU A 133 -12.33 4.74 -4.17
#